data_AF-A0A6V7M258-F1
#
_entry.id   AF-A0A6V7M258-F1
#
_cell.length_a   1.000
_cell.length_b   1.000
_cell.length_c   1.000
_cell.angle_alpha   90.00
_cell.angle_beta   90.00
_cell.angle_gamma   90.00
#
_symmetry.space_group_name_H-M   'P 1'
#
loop_
_entity.id
_entity.type
_entity.pdbx_description
1 polymer ?
#
loop_
_entity_poly.entity_id
_entity_poly.type
_entity_poly.pdbx_seq_one_letter_code
_entity_poly.pdbx_strand_id
1 'polypeptide(L)' 'MGLEGIFSNRADFTGIADSPPLQISKVMQKAIIEVNEEGSRAAAVT' A
#
# COMPACT_ATOMS: atom_id res chain seq x y z
N MET A 1 10.95 2.31 -9.27
CA MET A 1 9.73 2.61 -8.47
C MET A 1 9.79 4.09 -8.13
N GLY A 2 8.89 4.92 -8.64
CA GLY A 2 9.03 6.40 -8.60
C GLY A 2 8.44 7.10 -7.37
N LEU A 3 8.07 6.36 -6.33
CA LEU A 3 7.33 6.86 -5.15
C LEU A 3 8.19 6.80 -3.87
N GLU A 4 9.46 7.19 -3.94
CA GLU A 4 10.35 7.12 -2.77
C GLU A 4 10.03 8.20 -1.72
N GLY A 5 9.50 9.35 -2.15
CA GLY A 5 9.25 10.50 -1.28
C GLY A 5 8.24 10.24 -0.15
N ILE A 6 7.23 9.40 -0.40
CA ILE A 6 6.14 9.10 0.56
C ILE A 6 6.59 8.23 1.75
N PHE A 7 7.70 7.52 1.59
CA PHE A 7 8.33 6.70 2.65
C PHE A 7 9.45 7.44 3.38
N SER A 8 9.77 8.67 2.96
CA SER A 8 10.85 9.46 3.54
C SER A 8 10.34 10.37 4.65
N ASN A 9 11.26 10.85 5.50
CA ASN A 9 10.96 11.89 6.49
C ASN A 9 10.62 13.26 5.85
N ARG A 10 10.66 13.38 4.52
CA ARG A 10 10.27 14.57 3.75
C ARG A 10 8.91 14.38 3.06
N ALA A 11 8.16 13.34 3.42
CA ALA A 11 6.83 13.12 2.89
C ALA A 11 5.91 14.28 3.31
N ASP A 12 5.17 14.83 2.34
CA ASP A 12 4.20 15.88 2.59
C ASP A 12 2.80 15.27 2.63
N PHE A 13 2.28 15.13 3.84
CA PHE A 13 0.92 14.66 4.13
C PHE A 13 0.13 15.70 4.94
N THR A 14 0.46 16.99 4.78
CA THR A 14 -0.23 18.11 5.45
C THR A 14 -1.72 18.19 5.12
N GLY A 15 -2.13 17.67 3.94
CA GLY A 15 -3.54 17.51 3.59
C GLY A 15 -4.32 16.48 4.44
N ILE A 16 -3.64 15.67 5.27
CA ILE A 16 -4.24 14.67 6.17
C ILE A 16 -4.13 15.12 7.63
N ALA A 17 -2.97 15.63 8.05
CA ALA A 17 -2.75 16.15 9.39
C ALA A 17 -1.69 17.27 9.38
N ASP A 18 -1.95 18.34 10.11
CA ASP A 18 -1.01 19.46 10.24
C ASP A 18 0.19 19.12 11.14
N SER A 19 0.00 18.25 12.14
CA SER A 19 1.05 17.81 13.07
C SER A 19 0.62 16.55 13.83
N PRO A 20 1.54 15.62 14.17
CA PRO A 20 2.94 15.59 13.73
C PRO A 20 3.08 15.24 12.24
N PRO A 21 4.22 15.52 11.60
CA PRO A 21 4.48 15.10 10.21
C PRO A 21 4.25 13.60 10.04
N LEU A 22 3.45 13.23 9.04
CA LEU A 22 3.15 11.83 8.73
C LEU A 22 4.12 11.32 7.66
N GLN A 23 4.31 10.00 7.64
CA GLN A 23 5.01 9.30 6.56
C GLN A 23 4.47 7.87 6.44
N ILE A 24 4.64 7.26 5.28
CA ILE A 24 4.29 5.85 5.10
C ILE A 24 5.44 4.99 5.62
N SER A 25 5.16 4.15 6.62
CA SER A 25 6.15 3.22 7.15
C SER A 25 6.25 1.94 6.31
N LYS A 26 5.11 1.43 5.83
CA LYS A 26 5.02 0.20 5.05
C LYS A 26 3.74 0.16 4.23
N VAL A 27 3.82 -0.41 3.03
CA VAL A 27 2.65 -0.85 2.23
C VAL A 27 2.82 -2.35 1.99
N MET A 28 1.76 -3.13 2.21
CA MET A 28 1.78 -4.59 2.06
C MET A 28 0.65 -5.04 1.15
N GLN A 29 1.00 -5.45 -0.07
CA GLN A 29 0.05 -6.08 -0.98
C GLN A 29 0.13 -7.60 -0.85
N LYS A 30 -1.00 -8.25 -0.59
CA LYS A 30 -1.14 -9.71 -0.62
C LYS A 30 -2.22 -10.09 -1.62
N ALA A 31 -1.89 -10.93 -2.59
CA ALA A 31 -2.83 -11.49 -3.55
C ALA A 31 -2.78 -13.03 -3.47
N ILE A 32 -3.95 -13.65 -3.61
CA ILE A 32 -4.14 -15.10 -3.69
C ILE A 32 -4.86 -15.38 -5.00
N ILE A 33 -4.35 -16.34 -5.76
CA ILE A 33 -4.99 -16.86 -6.96
C ILE A 33 -5.10 -18.37 -6.78
N GLU A 34 -6.32 -18.88 -6.82
CA GLU A 34 -6.65 -20.29 -6.80
C GLU A 34 -7.24 -20.70 -8.14
N VAL A 35 -6.79 -21.84 -8.67
CA VAL A 35 -7.30 -22.44 -9.90
C VAL A 35 -7.55 -23.92 -9.62
N ASN A 36 -8.75 -24.38 -9.91
CA ASN A 36 -9.14 -25.79 -9.82
C ASN A 36 -10.01 -26.19 -11.03
N GLU A 37 -10.43 -27.45 -11.12
CA GLU A 37 -11.24 -27.94 -12.25
C GLU A 37 -12.64 -27.30 -12.33
N GLU A 38 -13.08 -26.62 -11.28
CA GLU A 38 -14.34 -25.88 -11.23
C GLU A 38 -14.20 -24.40 -11.67
N GLY A 39 -12.96 -23.87 -11.78
CA GLY A 39 -12.71 -22.50 -12.24
C GLY A 39 -11.55 -21.80 -11.51
N SER A 40 -11.60 -20.47 -11.44
CA SER A 40 -10.58 -19.64 -10.76
C SER A 40 -11.21 -18.72 -9.70
N ARG A 41 -10.56 -18.60 -8.54
CA ARG A 41 -10.87 -17.62 -7.49
C ARG A 41 -9.65 -16.73 -7.26
N ALA A 42 -9.88 -15.43 -7.13
CA ALA A 42 -8.83 -14.46 -6.82
C ALA A 42 -9.27 -13.55 -5.67
N ALA A 43 -8.37 -13.25 -4.75
CA ALA A 43 -8.58 -12.33 -3.64
C ALA A 43 -7.33 -11.46 -3.41
N ALA A 44 -7.51 -10.19 -3.06
CA ALA A 44 -6.41 -9.26 -2.80
C ALA A 44 -6.71 -8.34 -1.60
N VAL A 45 -5.67 -8.03 -0.83
CA VAL A 45 -5.68 -7.04 0.27
C VAL A 45 -4.44 -6.15 0.12
N THR A 46 -4.61 -4.84 0.33
CA THR A 46 -3.56 -3.81 0.18
C THR A 46 -3.38 -3.04 1.48
#